data_AF-A0A519Z995-F1
#
_entry.id   AF-A0A519Z995-F1
#
_cell.length_a   1.000
_cell.length_b   1.000
_cell.length_c   1.000
_cell.angle_alpha   90.00
_cell.angle_beta   90.00
_cell.angle_gamma   90.00
#
_symmetry.space_group_name_H-M   'P 1'
#
loop_
_entity.id
_entity.type
_entity.pdbx_description
1 polymer ?
#
loop_
_entity_poly.entity_id
_entity_poly.type
_entity_poly.pdbx_seq_one_letter_code
_entity_poly.pdbx_strand_id
1 'polypeptide(L)'
;PNSVQGMRWGIKRISNDDLRQKFVDATVPQAEVLGVTLPDPDLKWNEARGHHDYGQIDWDEFWAVVNGDGPCNKERLATRVKAWEDGAWVRDAALAHARKQHERAMKEAA
;
A
#
# COMPACT_ATOMS: atom_id res chain seq x y z
N PRO A 1 -3.91 -17.50 -2.08
CA PRO A 1 -2.93 -18.40 -1.41
C PRO A 1 -2.53 -17.97 0.01
N ASN A 2 -2.24 -16.68 0.23
CA ASN A 2 -1.59 -16.22 1.47
C ASN A 2 -2.54 -16.06 2.68
N SER A 3 -3.86 -15.96 2.44
CA SER A 3 -4.83 -15.64 3.50
C SER A 3 -4.90 -16.69 4.61
N VAL A 4 -4.94 -17.98 4.28
CA VAL A 4 -5.09 -19.07 5.28
C VAL A 4 -3.87 -19.15 6.19
N GLN A 5 -2.67 -19.12 5.61
CA GLN A 5 -1.43 -19.19 6.37
C GLN A 5 -1.20 -17.92 7.22
N GLY A 6 -1.46 -16.74 6.64
CA GLY A 6 -1.37 -15.47 7.36
C GLY A 6 -2.34 -15.37 8.54
N MET A 7 -3.56 -15.92 8.39
CA MET A 7 -4.54 -16.01 9.48
C MET A 7 -4.08 -16.98 10.58
N ARG A 8 -3.58 -18.16 10.20
CA ARG A 8 -3.08 -19.16 11.15
C ARG A 8 -1.95 -18.65 12.02
N TRP A 9 -1.08 -17.80 11.46
CA TRP A 9 0.05 -17.22 12.18
C TRP A 9 -0.27 -15.88 12.85
N GLY A 10 -1.51 -15.38 12.75
CA GLY A 10 -1.91 -14.10 13.35
C GLY A 10 -1.34 -12.86 12.64
N ILE A 11 -0.70 -13.02 11.49
CA ILE A 11 -0.25 -11.90 10.63
C ILE A 11 -1.49 -11.16 10.09
N LYS A 12 -2.48 -11.92 9.65
CA LYS A 12 -3.79 -11.42 9.23
C LYS A 12 -4.79 -11.78 10.32
N ARG A 13 -5.53 -10.81 10.85
CA ARG A 13 -6.54 -11.07 11.91
C ARG A 13 -7.97 -10.99 11.40
N ILE A 14 -8.18 -10.29 10.29
CA ILE A 14 -9.47 -10.03 9.66
C ILE A 14 -9.30 -10.29 8.17
N SER A 15 -10.28 -10.90 7.51
CA SER A 15 -10.20 -11.19 6.07
C SER A 15 -10.16 -9.89 5.24
N ASN A 16 -9.77 -9.98 3.96
CA ASN A 16 -9.75 -8.78 3.11
C ASN A 16 -11.17 -8.26 2.89
N ASP A 17 -12.14 -9.15 2.73
CA ASP A 17 -13.53 -8.79 2.47
C ASP A 17 -14.19 -8.21 3.72
N ASP A 18 -13.90 -8.75 4.91
CA ASP A 18 -14.40 -8.19 6.17
C ASP A 18 -13.80 -6.79 6.45
N LEU A 19 -12.51 -6.58 6.14
CA LEU A 19 -11.89 -5.26 6.24
C LEU A 19 -12.50 -4.28 5.22
N ARG A 20 -12.74 -4.72 3.99
CA ARG A 20 -13.38 -3.90 2.96
C ARG A 20 -14.81 -3.52 3.36
N GLN A 21 -15.60 -4.47 3.86
CA GLN A 21 -16.96 -4.22 4.32
C GLN A 21 -16.99 -3.15 5.42
N LYS A 22 -16.13 -3.31 6.44
CA LYS A 22 -16.00 -2.31 7.52
C LYS A 22 -15.62 -0.93 7.01
N PHE A 23 -14.73 -0.87 6.01
CA PHE A 23 -14.36 0.40 5.37
C PHE A 23 -15.57 1.03 4.67
N VAL A 24 -16.29 0.27 3.84
CA VAL A 24 -17.49 0.78 3.16
C VAL A 24 -18.50 1.31 4.16
N ASP A 25 -18.87 0.52 5.18
CA ASP A 25 -19.87 0.94 6.19
C ASP A 25 -19.46 2.19 6.97
N ALA A 26 -18.16 2.36 7.23
CA ALA A 26 -17.64 3.54 7.91
C ALA A 26 -17.54 4.77 6.99
N THR A 27 -17.30 4.57 5.69
CA THR A 27 -17.04 5.66 4.73
C THR A 27 -18.31 6.20 4.09
N VAL A 28 -19.36 5.39 3.90
CA VAL A 28 -20.63 5.89 3.33
C VAL A 28 -21.21 7.08 4.12
N PRO A 29 -21.33 7.04 5.46
CA PRO A 29 -21.81 8.20 6.22
C PRO A 29 -20.87 9.41 6.13
N GLN A 30 -19.57 9.20 5.94
CA GLN A 30 -18.61 10.30 5.75
C GLN A 30 -18.84 11.00 4.41
N ALA A 31 -19.14 10.25 3.35
CA ALA A 31 -19.49 10.81 2.05
C ALA A 31 -20.79 11.64 2.12
N GLU A 32 -21.79 11.17 2.87
CA GLU A 32 -23.03 11.90 3.14
C GLU A 32 -22.77 13.24 3.85
N VAL A 33 -21.94 13.23 4.90
CA VAL A 33 -21.54 14.45 5.63
C VAL A 33 -20.83 15.45 4.72
N LEU A 34 -20.00 14.96 3.79
CA LEU A 34 -19.29 15.79 2.82
C LEU A 34 -20.18 16.23 1.64
N GLY A 35 -21.39 15.70 1.51
CA GLY A 35 -22.29 15.97 0.38
C GLY A 35 -21.76 15.46 -0.97
N VAL A 36 -20.94 14.40 -0.96
CA VAL A 36 -20.39 13.79 -2.18
C VAL A 36 -21.10 12.46 -2.47
N THR A 37 -21.15 12.09 -3.75
CA THR A 37 -21.68 10.80 -4.17
C THR A 37 -20.55 9.79 -4.36
N LEU A 38 -20.85 8.53 -4.05
CA LEU A 38 -19.95 7.41 -4.32
C LEU A 38 -20.31 6.82 -5.70
N PRO A 39 -19.34 6.54 -6.58
CA PRO A 39 -19.60 6.10 -7.95
C PRO A 39 -19.90 4.60 -8.02
N ASP A 40 -20.92 4.15 -7.32
CA ASP A 40 -21.37 2.76 -7.31
C ASP A 40 -22.91 2.72 -7.35
N PRO A 41 -23.53 2.36 -8.49
CA PRO A 41 -24.98 2.33 -8.62
C PRO A 41 -25.65 1.20 -7.80
N ASP A 42 -24.89 0.17 -7.40
CA ASP A 42 -25.42 -0.95 -6.62
C ASP A 42 -25.30 -0.71 -5.10
N LEU A 43 -24.64 0.39 -4.70
CA LEU A 43 -24.43 0.75 -3.31
C LEU A 43 -25.74 1.06 -2.60
N LYS A 44 -26.09 0.27 -1.59
CA LYS A 44 -27.31 0.48 -0.79
C LYS A 44 -27.20 -0.13 0.60
N TRP A 45 -27.86 0.50 1.57
CA TRP A 45 -28.02 -0.08 2.89
C TRP A 45 -28.88 -1.35 2.83
N ASN A 46 -28.39 -2.43 3.44
CA ASN A 46 -29.10 -3.70 3.59
C ASN A 46 -29.43 -3.92 5.07
N GLU A 47 -30.70 -3.66 5.44
CA GLU A 47 -31.19 -3.81 6.82
C GLU A 47 -31.04 -5.23 7.36
N ALA A 48 -31.24 -6.25 6.51
CA ALA A 48 -31.15 -7.66 6.94
C ALA A 48 -29.72 -8.09 7.29
N ARG A 49 -28.73 -7.48 6.63
CA ARG A 49 -27.31 -7.74 6.89
C ARG A 49 -26.71 -6.77 7.93
N GLY A 50 -27.31 -5.59 8.11
CA GLY A 50 -26.71 -4.50 8.89
C GLY A 50 -25.46 -3.91 8.25
N HIS A 51 -25.39 -3.94 6.91
CA HIS A 51 -24.23 -3.55 6.11
C HIS A 51 -24.68 -2.88 4.81
N HIS A 52 -23.83 -2.08 4.19
CA HIS A 52 -24.00 -1.66 2.80
C HIS A 52 -23.61 -2.79 1.86
N ASP A 53 -24.52 -3.17 0.96
CA ASP A 53 -24.17 -3.92 -0.23
C ASP A 53 -23.48 -2.96 -1.23
N TYR A 54 -22.45 -3.43 -1.92
CA TYR A 54 -21.70 -2.67 -2.92
C TYR A 54 -21.47 -3.52 -4.18
N GLY A 55 -21.24 -2.84 -5.30
CA GLY A 55 -21.08 -3.43 -6.61
C GLY A 55 -19.87 -4.34 -6.74
N GLN A 56 -19.87 -5.14 -7.80
CA GLN A 56 -18.77 -6.04 -8.11
C GLN A 56 -17.50 -5.25 -8.45
N ILE A 57 -16.39 -5.61 -7.81
CA ILE A 57 -15.08 -5.04 -8.14
C ILE A 57 -14.62 -5.61 -9.48
N ASP A 58 -14.07 -4.72 -10.32
CA ASP A 58 -13.31 -5.12 -11.51
C ASP A 58 -11.99 -5.78 -11.07
N TRP A 59 -12.01 -7.10 -10.99
CA TRP A 59 -10.85 -7.89 -10.58
C TRP A 59 -9.81 -8.00 -11.69
N ASP A 60 -10.21 -7.84 -12.96
CA ASP A 60 -9.28 -7.89 -14.09
C ASP A 60 -8.42 -6.63 -14.10
N GLU A 61 -9.02 -5.46 -13.90
CA GLU A 61 -8.29 -4.20 -13.69
C GLU A 61 -7.38 -4.30 -12.46
N PHE A 62 -7.90 -4.78 -11.33
CA PHE A 62 -7.09 -4.95 -10.11
C PHE A 62 -5.82 -5.77 -10.37
N TRP A 63 -5.94 -6.91 -11.05
CA TRP A 63 -4.77 -7.75 -11.33
C TRP A 63 -3.86 -7.16 -12.39
N ALA A 64 -4.38 -6.47 -13.40
CA ALA A 64 -3.56 -5.73 -14.36
C ALA A 64 -2.67 -4.68 -13.65
N VAL A 65 -3.26 -3.90 -12.73
CA VAL A 65 -2.52 -2.91 -11.93
C VAL A 65 -1.49 -3.58 -11.03
N VAL A 66 -1.84 -4.66 -10.32
CA VAL A 66 -0.91 -5.40 -9.44
C VAL A 66 0.27 -5.95 -10.24
N ASN A 67 0.03 -6.43 -11.47
CA ASN A 67 1.05 -7.02 -12.33
C ASN A 67 1.92 -6.00 -13.07
N GLY A 68 1.66 -4.69 -12.91
CA GLY A 68 2.50 -3.64 -13.49
C GLY A 68 1.93 -2.96 -14.74
N ASP A 69 0.72 -3.30 -15.15
CA ASP A 69 0.06 -2.78 -16.35
C ASP A 69 -1.03 -1.75 -16.02
N GLY A 70 -0.93 -1.12 -14.86
CA GLY A 70 -1.80 -0.01 -14.47
C GLY A 70 -1.30 1.35 -14.97
N PRO A 71 -2.09 2.42 -14.73
CA PRO A 71 -1.91 3.71 -15.38
C PRO A 71 -0.61 4.44 -15.01
N CYS A 72 0.01 4.11 -13.88
CA CYS A 72 1.21 4.80 -13.40
C CYS A 72 2.34 3.84 -12.98
N ASN A 73 2.22 2.53 -13.22
CA ASN A 73 3.17 1.55 -12.65
C ASN A 73 4.60 1.80 -13.16
N LYS A 74 4.74 2.04 -14.47
CA LYS A 74 6.03 2.32 -15.12
C LYS A 74 6.65 3.61 -14.60
N GLU A 75 5.88 4.68 -14.49
CA GLU A 75 6.31 5.99 -14.01
C GLU A 75 6.74 5.95 -12.54
N ARG A 76 5.98 5.21 -11.70
CA ARG A 76 6.29 5.06 -10.27
C ARG A 76 7.61 4.31 -10.08
N LEU A 77 7.81 3.20 -10.79
CA LEU A 77 9.07 2.46 -10.73
C LEU A 77 10.22 3.27 -11.31
N ALA A 78 10.05 3.89 -12.48
CA ALA A 78 11.08 4.74 -13.09
C ALA A 78 11.51 5.89 -12.17
N THR A 79 10.57 6.52 -11.47
CA THR A 79 10.89 7.57 -10.49
C THR A 79 11.76 7.04 -9.35
N ARG A 80 11.46 5.84 -8.83
CA ARG A 80 12.24 5.21 -7.75
C ARG A 80 13.60 4.73 -8.23
N VAL A 81 13.67 4.10 -9.40
CA VAL A 81 14.92 3.67 -10.04
C VAL A 81 15.82 4.88 -10.28
N LYS A 82 15.30 5.94 -10.91
CA LYS A 82 16.07 7.17 -11.15
C LYS A 82 16.58 7.79 -9.85
N ALA A 83 15.74 7.92 -8.83
CA ALA A 83 16.19 8.46 -7.54
C ALA A 83 17.28 7.59 -6.88
N TRP A 84 17.19 6.27 -7.06
CA TRP A 84 18.20 5.34 -6.57
C TRP A 84 19.51 5.46 -7.37
N GLU A 85 19.45 5.44 -8.69
CA GLU A 85 20.61 5.51 -9.57
C GLU A 85 21.32 6.88 -9.46
N ASP A 86 20.58 7.98 -9.61
CA ASP A 86 21.12 9.33 -9.49
C ASP A 86 21.68 9.60 -8.09
N GLY A 87 21.10 8.97 -7.06
CA GLY A 87 21.54 9.07 -5.67
C GLY A 87 22.72 8.15 -5.31
N ALA A 88 23.26 7.37 -6.25
CA ALA A 88 24.34 6.42 -5.96
C ALA A 88 25.58 7.08 -5.35
N TRP A 89 26.00 8.21 -5.93
CA TRP A 89 27.18 8.93 -5.45
C TRP A 89 27.03 9.40 -3.99
N VAL A 90 25.82 9.74 -3.55
CA VAL A 90 25.55 10.16 -2.16
C VAL A 90 25.76 8.98 -1.21
N ARG A 91 25.25 7.81 -1.59
CA ARG A 91 25.43 6.58 -0.80
C ARG A 91 26.90 6.19 -0.72
N ASP A 92 27.61 6.28 -1.84
CA ASP A 92 29.05 5.99 -1.90
C ASP A 92 29.87 6.97 -1.07
N ALA A 93 29.54 8.27 -1.15
CA ALA A 93 30.18 9.31 -0.36
C ALA A 93 29.94 9.09 1.15
N ALA A 94 28.71 8.76 1.55
CA ALA A 94 28.38 8.47 2.94
C ALA A 94 29.17 7.26 3.48
N LEU A 95 29.23 6.17 2.70
CA LEU A 95 30.02 4.98 3.05
C LEU A 95 31.52 5.29 3.17
N ALA A 96 32.08 6.04 2.21
CA ALA A 96 33.48 6.43 2.23
C ALA A 96 33.80 7.35 3.41
N HIS A 97 32.92 8.29 3.75
CA HIS A 97 33.09 9.15 4.91
C HIS A 97 33.08 8.34 6.21
N ALA A 98 32.11 7.44 6.38
CA ALA A 98 32.01 6.60 7.57
C ALA A 98 33.25 5.71 7.77
N ARG A 99 33.80 5.14 6.69
CA ARG A 99 35.05 4.36 6.74
C ARG A 99 36.22 5.20 7.23
N LYS A 100 36.40 6.42 6.72
CA LYS A 100 37.47 7.33 7.17
C LYS A 100 37.35 7.66 8.65
N GLN A 101 36.12 7.89 9.14
CA GLN A 101 35.90 8.15 10.56
C GLN A 101 36.24 6.94 11.42
N HIS A 102 35.84 5.75 10.99
CA HIS A 102 36.18 4.51 11.69
C HIS A 102 37.70 4.26 11.75
N GLU A 103 38.41 4.45 10.64
CA GLU A 103 39.88 4.31 10.60
C GLU A 103 40.59 5.31 11.52
N ARG A 104 40.10 6.55 11.61
CA ARG A 104 40.64 7.56 12.53
C ARG A 104 40.42 7.15 13.98
N ALA A 105 39.21 6.74 14.34
CA ALA A 105 38.91 6.28 15.69
C ALA A 105 39.77 5.06 16.10
N MET A 106 39.98 4.10 15.18
CA MET A 106 40.85 2.96 15.42
C MET A 106 42.32 3.36 15.62
N LYS A 107 42.82 4.37 14.90
CA LYS A 107 44.18 4.91 15.08
C LYS A 107 44.33 5.67 16.39
N GLU A 108 43.30 6.38 16.85
CA GLU A 108 43.31 7.10 18.12
C GLU A 108 43.22 6.16 19.34
N ALA A 109 42.65 4.96 19.16
CA ALA A 109 42.50 3.96 20.21
C ALA A 109 43.71 3.00 20.34
N ALA A 110 44.61 2.97 19.37
CA ALA A 110 45.82 2.12 19.33
C ALA A 110 47.04 2.87 19.85
#